data_AF-A0A3R7KQN1-F1
#
_entry.id   AF-A0A3R7KQN1-F1
#
_cell.length_a   1.000
_cell.length_b   1.000
_cell.length_c   1.000
_cell.angle_alpha   90.00
_cell.angle_beta   90.00
_cell.angle_gamma   90.00
#
_symmetry.space_group_name_H-M   'P 1'
#
loop_
_entity.id
_entity.type
_entity.pdbx_description
1 polymer ?
#
loop_
_entity_poly.entity_id
_entity_poly.type
_entity_poly.pdbx_seq_one_letter_code
_entity_poly.pdbx_strand_id
1 'polypeptide(L)'
;MGRQKSESKGVGGRALVVGKVMDVGTLLQRQMELHGALRRPPHTVAQLQEVHRVMKEVLSFFQRVRSTASVLSSSPETVFQCLMHIGMGDVVSFDKQRRDGAVPMHQAKVLSRTNAIQLEPRLRTAVPADVLDAMVALSKTTRTLLRIKVEDGNDFTIAETALRQSIEYLDYIDAASGSVPEVMFKFYMVEDEASLLSLLGHTLSETSRGHSEGGTSTEVTATLPSDEDLEKELRRLAHVCTSTTETAGDRVSALRTINSWIDMMEEDKFLLHIRQVASHLSGPLAVCAAEKRSAVCRQACNVMVSIAERTPARLYQEGPLKVALAKWCSVLVRGVFVTVSAIAQATHAALRVLVIGSGGNAAALKCIIDGLESGTHPELRRKCLGYLVLGVVASRGEACAAHPNLAAVSAKYMETGDSACRKMARTLYIALVHFAGAPNVTVNRKSESLILQEEMELSGVLDDVEDLDKVVFGGDAERRVSTGPSVQRGTAQFSTPTTSSRTHAVRRECTQPFTVDIYDTSACLGTLDTLHEGAQPTRLPAVPSRGNSPQLKTPTRIRLHSFSLLEDEAAPAPPVQPKAVKLSASLRRKIEEASSLPALRH
;
A
#
# COMPACT_ATOMS: atom_id res chain seq x y z
N MET A 1 -26.83 45.69 61.22
CA MET A 1 -27.27 45.69 59.80
C MET A 1 -26.43 44.65 59.05
N GLY A 2 -27.07 43.73 58.33
CA GLY A 2 -26.40 42.70 57.54
C GLY A 2 -27.21 41.40 57.54
N ARG A 3 -28.18 41.30 56.63
CA ARG A 3 -29.15 40.20 56.52
C ARG A 3 -28.47 38.86 56.20
N GLN A 4 -28.89 37.82 56.92
CA GLN A 4 -28.87 36.44 56.48
C GLN A 4 -29.69 36.27 55.20
N LYS A 5 -29.16 35.54 54.23
CA LYS A 5 -29.95 34.85 53.20
C LYS A 5 -29.37 33.45 52.98
N SER A 6 -30.23 32.47 53.21
CA SER A 6 -30.10 31.05 52.87
C SER A 6 -30.26 30.82 51.37
N GLU A 7 -29.50 29.90 50.79
CA GLU A 7 -29.79 29.17 49.54
C GLU A 7 -28.97 27.87 49.61
N SER A 8 -29.53 26.77 50.12
CA SER A 8 -30.27 25.70 49.41
C SER A 8 -29.43 24.93 48.39
N LYS A 9 -29.27 23.63 48.69
CA LYS A 9 -28.67 22.56 47.89
C LYS A 9 -29.04 22.62 46.40
N GLY A 10 -28.02 22.57 45.54
CA GLY A 10 -28.12 22.24 44.13
C GLY A 10 -27.12 21.13 43.80
N VAL A 11 -27.64 20.04 43.25
CA VAL A 11 -27.00 18.77 42.93
C VAL A 11 -25.75 18.94 42.05
N GLY A 12 -24.71 18.16 42.36
CA GLY A 12 -23.45 18.12 41.62
C GLY A 12 -23.66 17.80 40.14
N GLY A 13 -23.52 18.81 39.30
CA GLY A 13 -23.33 18.65 37.87
C GLY A 13 -21.92 18.15 37.62
N ARG A 14 -21.80 16.91 37.14
CA ARG A 14 -20.60 16.42 36.45
C ARG A 14 -20.23 17.45 35.40
N ALA A 15 -19.06 18.06 35.55
CA ALA A 15 -18.42 18.82 34.48
C ALA A 15 -18.23 17.87 33.29
N LEU A 16 -19.12 17.96 32.30
CA LEU A 16 -18.92 17.41 30.98
C LEU A 16 -17.68 18.08 30.40
N VAL A 17 -16.59 17.31 30.33
CA VAL A 17 -15.41 17.67 29.55
C VAL A 17 -15.89 17.84 28.12
N VAL A 18 -15.92 19.09 27.66
CA VAL A 18 -16.21 19.47 26.28
C VAL A 18 -15.24 18.71 25.40
N GLY A 19 -15.75 17.66 24.73
CA GLY A 19 -14.99 16.80 23.85
C GLY A 19 -14.38 17.64 22.74
N LYS A 20 -13.04 17.60 22.65
CA LYS A 20 -12.28 18.19 21.55
C LYS A 20 -12.85 17.64 20.25
N VAL A 21 -13.41 18.51 19.41
CA VAL A 21 -13.90 18.13 18.07
C VAL A 21 -12.69 17.65 17.29
N MET A 22 -12.62 16.34 17.01
CA MET A 22 -11.62 15.77 16.11
C MET A 22 -12.14 15.92 14.69
N ASP A 23 -11.32 16.48 13.79
CA ASP A 23 -11.66 16.49 12.37
C ASP A 23 -11.66 15.07 11.81
N VAL A 24 -12.43 14.86 10.73
CA VAL A 24 -12.61 13.55 10.09
C VAL A 24 -11.28 12.96 9.61
N GLY A 25 -10.36 13.79 9.12
CA GLY A 25 -9.02 13.36 8.72
C GLY A 25 -8.23 12.80 9.90
N THR A 26 -8.26 13.48 11.05
CA THR A 26 -7.63 13.01 12.29
C THR A 26 -8.30 11.73 12.81
N LEU A 27 -9.62 11.58 12.72
CA LEU A 27 -10.31 10.36 13.14
C LEU A 27 -9.87 9.14 12.32
N LEU A 28 -9.87 9.24 10.99
CA LEU A 28 -9.42 8.17 10.11
C LEU A 28 -7.92 7.89 10.30
N GLN A 29 -7.10 8.93 10.47
CA GLN A 29 -5.68 8.74 10.76
C GLN A 29 -5.47 7.97 12.07
N ARG A 30 -6.17 8.35 13.15
CA ARG A 30 -6.04 7.72 14.47
C ARG A 30 -6.54 6.28 14.48
N GLN A 31 -7.61 6.01 13.78
CA GLN A 31 -8.08 4.65 13.54
C GLN A 31 -7.00 3.81 12.85
N MET A 32 -6.41 4.31 11.77
CA MET A 32 -5.34 3.60 11.07
C MET A 32 -4.10 3.37 11.94
N GLU A 33 -3.72 4.36 12.74
CA GLU A 33 -2.63 4.24 13.72
C GLU A 33 -2.92 3.16 14.76
N LEU A 34 -4.15 3.09 15.28
CA LEU A 34 -4.61 2.04 16.19
C LEU A 34 -4.51 0.65 15.56
N HIS A 35 -5.04 0.47 14.34
CA HIS A 35 -4.92 -0.81 13.61
C HIS A 35 -3.46 -1.20 13.35
N GLY A 36 -2.60 -0.23 13.02
CA GLY A 36 -1.17 -0.45 12.79
C GLY A 36 -0.39 -0.76 14.07
N ALA A 37 -0.81 -0.24 15.22
CA ALA A 37 -0.16 -0.44 16.50
C ALA A 37 -0.48 -1.81 17.12
N LEU A 38 -1.67 -2.36 16.89
CA LEU A 38 -2.12 -3.61 17.49
C LEU A 38 -1.55 -4.86 16.79
N ARG A 39 -1.12 -5.86 17.55
CA ARG A 39 -0.75 -7.18 16.98
C ARG A 39 -1.96 -7.89 16.40
N ARG A 40 -3.07 -7.84 17.13
CA ARG A 40 -4.35 -8.47 16.80
C ARG A 40 -5.45 -7.41 16.87
N PRO A 41 -5.84 -6.81 15.73
CA PRO A 41 -6.96 -5.90 15.69
C PRO A 41 -8.27 -6.60 16.16
N PRO A 42 -9.14 -5.92 16.93
CA PRO A 42 -10.44 -6.48 17.30
C PRO A 42 -11.34 -6.67 16.08
N HIS A 43 -12.05 -7.80 16.03
CA HIS A 43 -13.02 -8.14 14.98
C HIS A 43 -14.45 -8.29 15.52
N THR A 44 -14.64 -8.07 16.82
CA THR A 44 -15.94 -8.16 17.49
C THR A 44 -16.09 -7.03 18.50
N VAL A 45 -17.33 -6.69 18.84
CA VAL A 45 -17.68 -5.67 19.84
C VAL A 45 -16.97 -5.93 21.17
N ALA A 46 -17.06 -7.17 21.68
CA ALA A 46 -16.44 -7.57 22.94
C ALA A 46 -14.91 -7.41 22.92
N GLN A 47 -14.26 -7.73 21.79
CA GLN A 47 -12.81 -7.56 21.65
C GLN A 47 -12.41 -6.07 21.65
N LEU A 48 -13.21 -5.20 21.02
CA LEU A 48 -12.92 -3.76 20.99
C LEU A 48 -12.98 -3.15 22.40
N GLN A 49 -14.03 -3.48 23.16
CA GLN A 49 -14.18 -3.03 24.55
C GLN A 49 -13.03 -3.53 25.43
N GLU A 50 -12.65 -4.81 25.28
CA GLU A 50 -11.54 -5.38 26.03
C GLU A 50 -10.21 -4.71 25.67
N VAL A 51 -9.95 -4.48 24.37
CA VAL A 51 -8.76 -3.74 23.91
C VAL A 51 -8.73 -2.33 24.50
N HIS A 52 -9.86 -1.62 24.49
CA HIS A 52 -9.96 -0.27 25.06
C HIS A 52 -9.65 -0.24 26.56
N ARG A 53 -10.20 -1.19 27.32
CA ARG A 53 -9.93 -1.37 28.75
C ARG A 53 -8.46 -1.69 29.00
N VAL A 54 -7.91 -2.68 28.31
CA VAL A 54 -6.51 -3.11 28.45
C VAL A 54 -5.54 -1.99 28.07
N MET A 55 -5.83 -1.20 27.03
CA MET A 55 -5.00 -0.05 26.67
C MET A 55 -4.90 0.98 27.80
N LYS A 56 -6.01 1.29 28.47
CA LYS A 56 -6.02 2.21 29.63
C LYS A 56 -5.17 1.68 30.78
N GLU A 57 -5.25 0.38 31.05
CA GLU A 57 -4.42 -0.28 32.07
C GLU A 57 -2.93 -0.25 31.72
N VAL A 58 -2.59 -0.53 30.46
CA VAL A 58 -1.22 -0.47 29.97
C VAL A 58 -0.68 0.98 30.01
N LEU A 59 -1.48 1.99 29.66
CA LEU A 59 -1.05 3.39 29.76
C LEU A 59 -0.75 3.79 31.21
N SER A 60 -1.61 3.40 32.17
CA SER A 60 -1.35 3.59 33.60
C SER A 60 -0.06 2.89 34.05
N PHE A 61 0.23 1.71 33.49
CA PHE A 61 1.48 1.00 33.74
C PHE A 61 2.71 1.77 33.24
N PHE A 62 2.68 2.38 32.06
CA PHE A 62 3.80 3.21 31.57
C PHE A 62 4.10 4.39 32.51
N GLN A 63 3.06 5.02 33.06
CA GLN A 63 3.20 6.07 34.06
C GLN A 63 3.87 5.53 35.34
N ARG A 64 3.42 4.37 35.83
CA ARG A 64 4.05 3.69 36.99
C ARG A 64 5.51 3.34 36.75
N VAL A 65 5.86 2.90 35.54
CA VAL A 65 7.26 2.64 35.15
C VAL A 65 8.08 3.93 35.21
N ARG A 66 7.57 5.07 34.73
CA ARG A 66 8.26 6.36 34.85
C ARG A 66 8.46 6.78 36.30
N SER A 67 7.44 6.67 37.15
CA SER A 67 7.55 6.97 38.58
C SER A 67 8.58 6.09 39.27
N THR A 68 8.56 4.78 38.98
CA THR A 68 9.52 3.81 39.54
C THR A 68 10.95 4.11 39.08
N ALA A 69 11.12 4.45 37.80
CA ALA A 69 12.41 4.85 37.23
C ALA A 69 12.98 6.10 37.91
N SER A 70 12.12 7.08 38.20
CA SER A 70 12.49 8.29 38.96
C SER A 70 12.95 7.95 40.37
N VAL A 71 12.25 7.05 41.08
CA VAL A 71 12.63 6.61 42.44
C VAL A 71 13.97 5.86 42.45
N LEU A 72 14.23 5.07 41.39
CA LEU A 72 15.45 4.28 41.26
C LEU A 72 16.61 5.03 40.58
N SER A 73 16.44 6.32 40.26
CA SER A 73 17.39 7.14 39.48
C SER A 73 17.88 6.41 38.22
N SER A 74 16.94 5.78 37.51
CA SER A 74 17.19 4.97 36.31
C SER A 74 16.29 5.45 35.17
N SER A 75 16.56 5.00 33.94
CA SER A 75 15.71 5.36 32.82
C SER A 75 14.46 4.45 32.73
N PRO A 76 13.30 4.96 32.27
CA PRO A 76 12.05 4.19 32.19
C PRO A 76 12.16 2.92 31.35
N GLU A 77 12.87 2.98 30.24
CA GLU A 77 13.11 1.81 29.39
C GLU A 77 13.94 0.74 30.12
N THR A 78 14.89 1.13 30.97
CA THR A 78 15.68 0.18 31.76
C THR A 78 14.81 -0.56 32.78
N VAL A 79 13.89 0.15 33.44
CA VAL A 79 12.89 -0.47 34.34
C VAL A 79 11.96 -1.40 33.56
N PHE A 80 11.47 -0.98 32.38
CA PHE A 80 10.64 -1.82 31.52
C PHE A 80 11.37 -3.11 31.08
N GLN A 81 12.62 -2.99 30.64
CA GLN A 81 13.45 -4.15 30.28
C GLN A 81 13.70 -5.07 31.48
N CYS A 82 13.89 -4.50 32.67
CA CYS A 82 14.07 -5.25 33.91
C CYS A 82 12.81 -6.07 34.26
N LEU A 83 11.62 -5.48 34.14
CA LEU A 83 10.34 -6.19 34.33
C LEU A 83 10.15 -7.32 33.31
N MET A 84 10.53 -7.08 32.05
CA MET A 84 10.53 -8.12 31.02
C MET A 84 11.52 -9.25 31.35
N HIS A 85 12.70 -8.92 31.89
CA HIS A 85 13.69 -9.90 32.33
C HIS A 85 13.16 -10.77 33.47
N ILE A 86 12.62 -10.15 34.53
CA ILE A 86 11.97 -10.83 35.65
C ILE A 86 10.87 -11.77 35.16
N GLY A 87 10.03 -11.27 34.24
CA GLY A 87 8.91 -12.03 33.70
C GLY A 87 9.27 -13.24 32.84
N MET A 88 10.50 -13.32 32.33
CA MET A 88 10.96 -14.49 31.56
C MET A 88 11.41 -15.65 32.47
N GLY A 89 11.77 -15.38 33.74
CA GLY A 89 12.40 -16.39 34.62
C GLY A 89 13.70 -16.96 34.02
N ASP A 90 14.39 -17.85 34.74
CA ASP A 90 15.63 -18.53 34.31
C ASP A 90 15.50 -19.41 33.04
N VAL A 91 14.39 -19.30 32.31
CA VAL A 91 14.08 -20.05 31.11
C VAL A 91 14.76 -19.38 29.93
N VAL A 92 16.02 -19.76 29.74
CA VAL A 92 16.89 -19.51 28.58
C VAL A 92 17.63 -18.17 28.60
N SER A 93 18.86 -18.21 29.10
CA SER A 93 19.92 -17.26 28.76
C SER A 93 20.14 -17.28 27.24
N PHE A 94 19.58 -16.30 26.53
CA PHE A 94 19.84 -16.08 25.10
C PHE A 94 21.32 -15.84 24.80
N ASP A 95 22.10 -15.38 25.78
CA ASP A 95 23.56 -15.22 25.65
C ASP A 95 24.30 -16.57 25.55
N LYS A 96 23.75 -17.66 26.11
CA LYS A 96 24.29 -19.02 25.88
C LYS A 96 24.02 -19.54 24.46
N GLN A 97 23.08 -18.94 23.72
CA GLN A 97 22.79 -19.28 22.31
C GLN A 97 23.77 -18.65 21.31
N ARG A 98 24.70 -17.79 21.76
CA ARG A 98 25.70 -17.12 20.89
C ARG A 98 26.90 -17.99 20.51
N ARG A 99 27.01 -19.25 20.95
CA ARG A 99 28.22 -20.06 20.71
C ARG A 99 28.15 -21.11 19.60
N ASP A 100 26.97 -21.41 19.04
CA ASP A 100 26.85 -22.41 17.97
C ASP A 100 26.21 -21.81 16.71
N GLY A 101 27.05 -21.32 15.79
CA GLY A 101 26.64 -21.13 14.39
C GLY A 101 27.13 -19.84 13.77
N ALA A 102 27.99 -19.99 12.76
CA ALA A 102 28.46 -18.92 11.87
C ALA A 102 27.34 -18.37 10.98
N VAL A 103 26.45 -17.55 11.56
CA VAL A 103 25.53 -16.70 10.80
C VAL A 103 26.00 -15.26 10.94
N PRO A 104 26.51 -14.63 9.86
CA PRO A 104 26.86 -13.22 9.86
C PRO A 104 25.58 -12.38 9.97
N MET A 105 25.13 -12.13 11.20
CA MET A 105 24.00 -11.25 11.46
C MET A 105 24.40 -9.82 11.11
N HIS A 106 23.92 -9.31 9.97
CA HIS A 106 24.10 -7.92 9.59
C HIS A 106 23.29 -7.05 10.57
N GLN A 107 24.00 -6.28 11.39
CA GLN A 107 23.57 -5.09 12.15
C GLN A 107 22.10 -5.00 12.62
N ALA A 108 21.58 -6.03 13.29
CA ALA A 108 20.55 -5.76 14.30
C ALA A 108 21.26 -5.09 15.48
N LYS A 109 20.81 -3.91 15.90
CA LYS A 109 21.31 -3.21 17.10
C LYS A 109 21.02 -4.10 18.31
N VAL A 110 21.96 -4.97 18.69
CA VAL A 110 21.83 -5.79 19.90
C VAL A 110 22.09 -4.87 21.08
N LEU A 111 21.01 -4.29 21.63
CA LEU A 111 21.08 -3.46 22.82
C LEU A 111 21.47 -4.31 24.02
N SER A 112 22.49 -3.87 24.75
CA SER A 112 22.97 -4.53 25.96
C SER A 112 21.90 -4.48 27.05
N ARG A 113 21.62 -5.62 27.68
CA ARG A 113 20.67 -5.73 28.81
C ARG A 113 21.34 -5.61 30.17
N THR A 114 22.64 -5.32 30.22
CA THR A 114 23.43 -5.28 31.46
C THR A 114 22.81 -4.37 32.52
N ASN A 115 22.35 -3.17 32.13
CA ASN A 115 21.75 -2.22 33.06
C ASN A 115 20.41 -2.73 33.64
N ALA A 116 19.61 -3.44 32.85
CA ALA A 116 18.33 -4.00 33.29
C ALA A 116 18.53 -5.18 34.27
N ILE A 117 19.54 -6.02 34.02
CA ILE A 117 19.90 -7.14 34.91
C ILE A 117 20.44 -6.61 36.24
N GLN A 118 21.33 -5.59 36.19
CA GLN A 118 21.87 -4.97 37.41
C GLN A 118 20.81 -4.22 38.24
N LEU A 119 19.72 -3.77 37.60
CA LEU A 119 18.64 -3.06 38.27
C LEU A 119 17.69 -4.00 39.04
N GLU A 120 17.61 -5.29 38.69
CA GLU A 120 16.62 -6.22 39.24
C GLU A 120 16.60 -6.27 40.78
N PRO A 121 17.74 -6.43 41.49
CA PRO A 121 17.72 -6.50 42.95
C PRO A 121 17.16 -5.22 43.60
N ARG A 122 17.48 -4.06 43.00
CA ARG A 122 17.00 -2.75 43.46
C ARG A 122 15.51 -2.57 43.19
N LEU A 123 15.04 -3.05 42.04
CA LEU A 123 13.61 -3.01 41.68
C LEU A 123 12.77 -3.89 42.61
N ARG A 124 13.24 -5.12 42.91
CA ARG A 124 12.60 -6.04 43.89
C ARG A 124 12.56 -5.49 45.31
N THR A 125 13.53 -4.64 45.67
CA THR A 125 13.57 -3.99 46.99
C THR A 125 12.63 -2.77 47.06
N ALA A 126 12.50 -2.03 45.96
CA ALA A 126 11.75 -0.77 45.92
C ALA A 126 10.24 -0.93 45.66
N VAL A 127 9.80 -2.05 45.07
CA VAL A 127 8.40 -2.29 44.69
C VAL A 127 7.87 -3.51 45.45
N PRO A 128 6.70 -3.43 46.12
CA PRO A 128 6.05 -4.58 46.75
C PRO A 128 5.84 -5.75 45.76
N ALA A 129 5.95 -6.99 46.25
CA ALA A 129 5.96 -8.18 45.38
C ALA A 129 4.68 -8.33 44.53
N ASP A 130 3.52 -8.04 45.11
CA ASP A 130 2.22 -8.06 44.43
C ASP A 130 2.13 -7.01 43.30
N VAL A 131 2.63 -5.80 43.57
CA VAL A 131 2.68 -4.71 42.57
C VAL A 131 3.70 -5.05 41.48
N LEU A 132 4.83 -5.65 41.84
CA LEU A 132 5.86 -6.07 40.90
C LEU A 132 5.32 -7.15 39.94
N ASP A 133 4.62 -8.17 40.45
CA ASP A 133 4.00 -9.21 39.65
C ASP A 133 2.96 -8.65 38.68
N ALA A 134 2.14 -7.69 39.14
CA ALA A 134 1.21 -6.97 38.27
C ALA A 134 1.93 -6.17 37.17
N MET A 135 3.03 -5.49 37.50
CA MET A 135 3.86 -4.76 36.52
C MET A 135 4.52 -5.69 35.50
N VAL A 136 4.96 -6.88 35.94
CA VAL A 136 5.50 -7.94 35.06
C VAL A 136 4.42 -8.51 34.14
N ALA A 137 3.19 -8.70 34.62
CA ALA A 137 2.07 -9.13 33.78
C ALA A 137 1.70 -8.06 32.74
N LEU A 138 1.70 -6.78 33.12
CA LEU A 138 1.42 -5.66 32.22
C LEU A 138 2.52 -5.42 31.18
N SER A 139 3.79 -5.72 31.51
CA SER A 139 4.89 -5.69 30.52
C SER A 139 4.72 -6.77 29.45
N LYS A 140 4.32 -8.00 29.83
CA LYS A 140 3.94 -9.07 28.89
C LYS A 140 2.71 -8.71 28.05
N THR A 141 1.72 -8.09 28.68
CA THR A 141 0.50 -7.60 28.02
C THR A 141 0.86 -6.55 26.97
N THR A 142 1.74 -5.60 27.30
CA THR A 142 2.25 -4.61 26.33
C THR A 142 2.86 -5.28 25.11
N ARG A 143 3.70 -6.30 25.31
CA ARG A 143 4.35 -7.03 24.22
C ARG A 143 3.37 -7.79 23.33
N THR A 144 2.26 -8.29 23.88
CA THR A 144 1.26 -9.07 23.13
C THR A 144 0.20 -8.17 22.49
N LEU A 145 -0.10 -7.02 23.09
CA LEU A 145 -1.02 -6.01 22.57
C LEU A 145 -0.40 -5.24 21.41
N LEU A 146 0.81 -4.69 21.57
CA LEU A 146 1.44 -3.78 20.62
C LEU A 146 2.47 -4.48 19.70
N ARG A 147 2.50 -4.07 18.44
CA ARG A 147 3.53 -4.45 17.46
C ARG A 147 4.89 -3.81 17.75
N ILE A 148 4.88 -2.69 18.48
CA ILE A 148 6.09 -1.95 18.87
C ILE A 148 6.91 -2.81 19.85
N LYS A 149 8.19 -3.02 19.53
CA LYS A 149 9.15 -3.61 20.45
C LYS A 149 9.79 -2.48 21.23
N VAL A 150 9.58 -2.46 22.54
CA VAL A 150 10.28 -1.53 23.42
C VAL A 150 11.68 -2.09 23.65
N GLU A 151 12.71 -1.46 23.11
CA GLU A 151 14.12 -1.85 23.33
C GLU A 151 14.94 -0.68 23.90
N ASP A 152 14.66 0.56 23.48
CA ASP A 152 15.26 1.78 24.04
C ASP A 152 14.23 2.86 24.45
N GLY A 153 14.73 4.02 24.91
CA GLY A 153 13.90 5.12 25.42
C GLY A 153 13.04 5.78 24.34
N ASN A 154 13.48 5.74 23.07
CA ASN A 154 12.67 6.22 21.96
C ASN A 154 11.49 5.28 21.73
N ASP A 155 11.72 3.96 21.71
CA ASP A 155 10.65 2.98 21.57
C ASP A 155 9.64 3.06 22.72
N PHE A 156 10.13 3.27 23.95
CA PHE A 156 9.28 3.46 25.13
C PHE A 156 8.34 4.66 24.94
N THR A 157 8.88 5.78 24.47
CA THR A 157 8.12 7.02 24.24
C THR A 157 7.14 6.86 23.07
N ILE A 158 7.54 6.16 22.00
CA ILE A 158 6.67 5.86 20.84
C ILE A 158 5.52 4.96 21.27
N ALA A 159 5.78 3.88 22.01
CA ALA A 159 4.73 2.98 22.51
C ALA A 159 3.74 3.72 23.41
N GLU A 160 4.23 4.55 24.34
CA GLU A 160 3.39 5.35 25.22
C GLU A 160 2.53 6.36 24.45
N THR A 161 3.12 7.02 23.44
CA THR A 161 2.40 8.00 22.60
C THR A 161 1.33 7.32 21.75
N ALA A 162 1.64 6.17 21.15
CA ALA A 162 0.68 5.39 20.38
C ALA A 162 -0.51 4.92 21.24
N LEU A 163 -0.26 4.52 22.50
CA LEU A 163 -1.32 4.18 23.45
C LEU A 163 -2.21 5.39 23.77
N ARG A 164 -1.63 6.56 24.05
CA ARG A 164 -2.42 7.77 24.33
C ARG A 164 -3.31 8.16 23.15
N GLN A 165 -2.76 8.13 21.94
CA GLN A 165 -3.49 8.47 20.71
C GLN A 165 -4.59 7.45 20.41
N SER A 166 -4.31 6.17 20.65
CA SER A 166 -5.30 5.10 20.52
C SER A 166 -6.45 5.26 21.51
N ILE A 167 -6.16 5.58 22.77
CA ILE A 167 -7.17 5.82 23.80
C ILE A 167 -7.97 7.09 23.50
N GLU A 168 -7.33 8.18 23.07
CA GLU A 168 -8.00 9.43 22.66
C GLU A 168 -9.05 9.13 21.59
N TYR A 169 -8.69 8.35 20.57
CA TYR A 169 -9.61 7.93 19.52
C TYR A 169 -10.73 7.02 20.02
N LEU A 170 -10.41 5.99 20.81
CA LEU A 170 -11.41 5.06 21.35
C LEU A 170 -12.40 5.77 22.29
N ASP A 171 -11.92 6.70 23.12
CA ASP A 171 -12.76 7.53 23.98
C ASP A 171 -13.66 8.46 23.15
N TYR A 172 -13.14 9.01 22.04
CA TYR A 172 -13.95 9.84 21.13
C TYR A 172 -15.08 9.03 20.49
N ILE A 173 -14.79 7.87 19.90
CA ILE A 173 -15.84 7.07 19.23
C ILE A 173 -16.81 6.44 20.22
N ASP A 174 -16.38 6.14 21.45
CA ASP A 174 -17.26 5.70 22.53
C ASP A 174 -18.24 6.83 22.90
N ALA A 175 -17.75 8.05 23.10
CA ALA A 175 -18.59 9.21 23.36
C ALA A 175 -19.53 9.53 22.19
N ALA A 176 -19.03 9.51 20.95
CA ALA A 176 -19.82 9.76 19.75
C ALA A 176 -20.89 8.68 19.52
N SER A 177 -20.66 7.45 20.00
CA SER A 177 -21.64 6.36 19.94
C SER A 177 -22.72 6.43 21.02
N GLY A 178 -22.68 7.41 21.93
CA GLY A 178 -23.53 7.43 23.12
C GLY A 178 -23.24 6.28 24.09
N SER A 179 -22.00 5.76 24.08
CA SER A 179 -21.58 4.54 24.80
C SER A 179 -22.37 3.28 24.42
N VAL A 180 -22.85 3.20 23.17
CA VAL A 180 -23.48 2.01 22.62
C VAL A 180 -22.40 1.15 21.93
N PRO A 181 -22.06 -0.04 22.45
CA PRO A 181 -20.92 -0.83 21.98
C PRO A 181 -20.99 -1.21 20.50
N GLU A 182 -22.18 -1.52 20.00
CA GLU A 182 -22.41 -1.88 18.59
C GLU A 182 -22.15 -0.70 17.66
N VAL A 183 -22.48 0.50 18.09
CA VAL A 183 -22.28 1.74 17.33
C VAL A 183 -20.81 2.16 17.40
N MET A 184 -20.17 2.05 18.56
CA MET A 184 -18.72 2.22 18.73
C MET A 184 -17.95 1.29 17.80
N PHE A 185 -18.38 0.02 17.69
CA PHE A 185 -17.75 -0.94 16.78
C PHE A 185 -17.96 -0.58 15.31
N LYS A 186 -19.11 -0.03 14.93
CA LYS A 186 -19.31 0.51 13.58
C LYS A 186 -18.35 1.66 13.29
N PHE A 187 -18.20 2.62 14.21
CA PHE A 187 -17.20 3.70 14.08
C PHE A 187 -15.78 3.16 13.92
N TYR A 188 -15.43 2.12 14.68
CA TYR A 188 -14.13 1.45 14.60
C TYR A 188 -13.89 0.73 13.26
N MET A 189 -14.94 0.25 12.58
CA MET A 189 -14.85 -0.51 11.33
C MET A 189 -14.95 0.33 10.05
N VAL A 190 -15.20 1.64 10.17
CA VAL A 190 -15.38 2.52 9.00
C VAL A 190 -14.05 2.77 8.29
N GLU A 191 -14.00 2.60 6.96
CA GLU A 191 -12.73 2.75 6.19
C GLU A 191 -12.70 4.01 5.31
N ASP A 192 -13.86 4.66 5.15
CA ASP A 192 -14.06 5.82 4.29
C ASP A 192 -14.76 6.98 5.01
N GLU A 193 -14.51 8.18 4.51
CA GLU A 193 -15.00 9.44 5.09
C GLU A 193 -16.50 9.62 4.95
N ALA A 194 -17.11 9.15 3.85
CA ALA A 194 -18.55 9.32 3.63
C ALA A 194 -19.35 8.49 4.63
N SER A 195 -18.95 7.24 4.87
CA SER A 195 -19.52 6.37 5.91
C SER A 195 -19.30 6.94 7.32
N LEU A 196 -18.14 7.55 7.59
CA LEU A 196 -17.87 8.18 8.89
C LEU A 196 -18.76 9.39 9.11
N LEU A 197 -18.89 10.26 8.10
CA LEU A 197 -19.76 11.43 8.13
C LEU A 197 -21.23 11.05 8.28
N SER A 198 -21.67 9.95 7.63
CA SER A 198 -23.02 9.42 7.82
C SER A 198 -23.27 8.97 9.27
N LEU A 199 -22.32 8.24 9.88
CA LEU A 199 -22.43 7.82 11.28
C LEU A 199 -22.41 9.00 12.26
N LEU A 200 -21.60 10.03 12.00
CA LEU A 200 -21.57 11.27 12.80
C LEU A 200 -22.85 12.11 12.61
N GLY A 201 -23.43 12.11 11.40
CA GLY A 201 -24.66 12.82 11.06
C GLY A 201 -25.90 12.23 11.73
N HIS A 202 -25.95 10.89 11.89
CA HIS A 202 -27.04 10.22 12.60
C HIS A 202 -27.05 10.51 14.10
N THR A 203 -25.90 10.63 14.75
CA THR A 203 -25.81 10.94 16.19
C THR A 203 -26.08 12.40 16.51
N LEU A 204 -25.82 13.33 15.59
CA LEU A 204 -26.19 14.75 15.77
C LEU A 204 -27.69 15.03 15.54
N SER A 205 -28.38 14.16 14.80
CA SER A 205 -29.81 14.33 14.48
C SER A 205 -30.75 13.92 15.62
N GLU A 206 -30.37 12.98 16.49
CA GLU A 206 -31.23 12.53 17.60
C GLU A 206 -31.14 13.40 18.87
N THR A 207 -30.10 14.22 19.04
CA THR A 207 -29.90 15.05 20.25
C THR A 207 -30.17 16.55 20.09
N SER A 208 -30.58 17.04 18.92
CA SER A 208 -30.85 18.48 18.72
C SER A 208 -32.27 18.76 18.28
N ARG A 209 -33.21 18.68 19.23
CA ARG A 209 -34.50 19.38 19.15
C ARG A 209 -34.44 20.56 20.12
N GLY A 210 -33.63 21.58 19.78
CA GLY A 210 -33.49 22.76 20.62
C GLY A 210 -32.47 23.77 20.11
N HIS A 211 -32.98 24.81 19.48
CA HIS A 211 -32.36 26.11 19.20
C HIS A 211 -31.31 26.21 18.07
N SER A 212 -31.76 26.98 17.07
CA SER A 212 -31.02 27.66 16.02
C SER A 212 -29.80 28.42 16.55
N GLU A 213 -28.64 28.21 15.93
CA GLU A 213 -27.92 29.24 15.17
C GLU A 213 -26.77 28.61 14.36
N GLY A 214 -26.57 29.14 13.15
CA GLY A 214 -25.85 28.49 12.06
C GLY A 214 -24.35 28.29 12.29
N GLY A 215 -23.89 27.10 11.95
CA GLY A 215 -22.51 26.79 11.62
C GLY A 215 -22.53 25.91 10.38
N THR A 216 -22.53 26.53 9.21
CA THR A 216 -22.38 25.86 7.91
C THR A 216 -21.11 25.03 7.92
N SER A 217 -21.27 23.70 8.03
CA SER A 217 -20.26 22.75 7.59
C SER A 217 -20.13 22.96 6.09
N THR A 218 -19.07 23.63 5.66
CA THR A 218 -18.72 23.77 4.25
C THR A 218 -18.29 22.41 3.74
N GLU A 219 -19.28 21.57 3.42
CA GLU A 219 -19.17 20.60 2.35
C GLU A 219 -18.72 21.42 1.13
N VAL A 220 -17.44 21.31 0.76
CA VAL A 220 -16.90 22.00 -0.41
C VAL A 220 -17.58 21.36 -1.60
N THR A 221 -18.72 21.91 -2.02
CA THR A 221 -19.27 21.73 -3.35
C THR A 221 -18.22 22.24 -4.31
N ALA A 222 -17.33 21.35 -4.75
CA ALA A 222 -16.25 21.67 -5.66
C ALA A 222 -16.86 21.97 -7.03
N THR A 223 -17.20 23.24 -7.25
CA THR A 223 -17.65 23.71 -8.57
C THR A 223 -16.50 23.55 -9.55
N LEU A 224 -16.78 22.93 -10.70
CA LEU A 224 -15.81 22.79 -11.78
C LEU A 224 -15.41 24.18 -12.29
N PRO A 225 -14.10 24.51 -12.37
CA PRO A 225 -13.64 25.78 -12.93
C PRO A 225 -14.05 25.97 -14.39
N SER A 226 -14.11 27.23 -14.81
CA SER A 226 -14.17 27.60 -16.23
C SER A 226 -12.93 27.07 -16.97
N ASP A 227 -13.02 26.92 -18.29
CA ASP A 227 -11.88 26.41 -19.09
C ASP A 227 -10.65 27.32 -18.99
N GLU A 228 -10.88 28.64 -18.89
CA GLU A 228 -9.84 29.65 -18.76
C GLU A 228 -9.13 29.58 -17.41
N ASP A 229 -9.86 29.27 -16.33
CA ASP A 229 -9.31 29.21 -14.97
C ASP A 229 -8.80 27.81 -14.58
N LEU A 230 -9.20 26.76 -15.30
CA LEU A 230 -8.90 25.36 -14.96
C LEU A 230 -7.40 25.14 -14.77
N GLU A 231 -6.57 25.63 -15.69
CA GLU A 231 -5.12 25.44 -15.60
C GLU A 231 -4.54 26.13 -14.36
N LYS A 232 -4.96 27.38 -14.11
CA LYS A 232 -4.47 28.18 -12.99
C LYS A 232 -4.83 27.52 -11.66
N GLU A 233 -6.08 27.10 -11.51
CA GLU A 233 -6.55 26.42 -10.31
C GLU A 233 -5.92 25.04 -10.13
N LEU A 234 -5.72 24.29 -11.23
CA LEU A 234 -5.03 23.02 -11.17
C LEU A 234 -3.58 23.18 -10.72
N ARG A 235 -2.86 24.19 -11.23
CA ARG A 235 -1.50 24.52 -10.77
C ARG A 235 -1.47 24.89 -9.29
N ARG A 236 -2.46 25.63 -8.81
CA ARG A 236 -2.59 25.99 -7.39
C ARG A 236 -2.77 24.74 -6.52
N LEU A 237 -3.72 23.85 -6.87
CA LEU A 237 -3.96 22.62 -6.12
C LEU A 237 -2.79 21.63 -6.20
N ALA A 238 -2.14 21.52 -7.37
CA ALA A 238 -0.91 20.75 -7.55
C ALA A 238 0.21 21.21 -6.60
N HIS A 239 0.35 22.52 -6.40
CA HIS A 239 1.33 23.08 -5.47
C HIS A 239 1.02 22.67 -4.02
N VAL A 240 -0.26 22.79 -3.61
CA VAL A 240 -0.73 22.33 -2.29
C VAL A 240 -0.37 20.86 -2.07
N CYS A 241 -0.68 19.98 -3.04
CA CYS A 241 -0.40 18.55 -2.95
C CYS A 241 1.08 18.22 -2.66
N THR A 242 2.02 18.99 -3.23
CA THR A 242 3.47 18.80 -3.02
C THR A 242 4.05 19.58 -1.86
N SER A 243 3.29 20.48 -1.25
CA SER A 243 3.80 21.37 -0.21
C SER A 243 4.16 20.59 1.06
N THR A 244 5.30 20.95 1.65
CA THR A 244 5.73 20.42 2.95
C THR A 244 5.22 21.26 4.12
N THR A 245 4.67 22.45 3.86
CA THR A 245 4.12 23.36 4.87
C THR A 245 2.62 23.14 5.10
N GLU A 246 1.91 22.68 4.08
CA GLU A 246 0.48 22.37 4.15
C GLU A 246 0.21 21.10 4.97
N THR A 247 -0.93 21.04 5.66
CA THR A 247 -1.25 19.86 6.48
C THR A 247 -1.55 18.65 5.60
N ALA A 248 -1.57 17.45 6.20
CA ALA A 248 -2.02 16.26 5.47
C ALA A 248 -3.49 16.38 5.02
N GLY A 249 -4.35 16.99 5.85
CA GLY A 249 -5.76 17.20 5.55
C GLY A 249 -5.96 18.11 4.33
N ASP A 250 -5.23 19.23 4.27
CA ASP A 250 -5.33 20.19 3.15
C ASP A 250 -4.90 19.56 1.83
N ARG A 251 -3.84 18.73 1.87
CA ARG A 251 -3.35 18.00 0.69
C ARG A 251 -4.34 16.94 0.22
N VAL A 252 -4.98 16.22 1.14
CA VAL A 252 -6.06 15.29 0.79
C VAL A 252 -7.26 16.03 0.22
N SER A 253 -7.66 17.18 0.79
CA SER A 253 -8.74 18.02 0.28
C SER A 253 -8.46 18.53 -1.15
N ALA A 254 -7.22 18.95 -1.41
CA ALA A 254 -6.78 19.32 -2.75
C ALA A 254 -6.88 18.16 -3.75
N LEU A 255 -6.42 16.96 -3.36
CA LEU A 255 -6.53 15.76 -4.20
C LEU A 255 -7.99 15.33 -4.44
N ARG A 256 -8.88 15.45 -3.44
CA ARG A 256 -10.32 15.19 -3.61
C ARG A 256 -10.97 16.19 -4.56
N THR A 257 -10.60 17.47 -4.45
CA THR A 257 -11.09 18.51 -5.36
C THR A 257 -10.66 18.22 -6.78
N ILE A 258 -9.39 17.84 -6.99
CA ILE A 258 -8.88 17.41 -8.29
C ILE A 258 -9.64 16.20 -8.82
N ASN A 259 -9.88 15.17 -7.98
CA ASN A 259 -10.64 13.99 -8.37
C ASN A 259 -12.07 14.34 -8.79
N SER A 260 -12.76 15.13 -7.97
CA SER A 260 -14.13 15.58 -8.25
C SER A 260 -14.20 16.35 -9.55
N TRP A 261 -13.24 17.22 -9.85
CA TRP A 261 -13.19 17.92 -11.13
C TRP A 261 -12.97 16.96 -12.29
N ILE A 262 -12.05 16.01 -12.15
CA ILE A 262 -11.82 14.97 -13.15
C ILE A 262 -13.09 14.15 -13.37
N ASP A 263 -13.85 13.80 -12.35
CA ASP A 263 -15.07 12.99 -12.49
C ASP A 263 -16.24 13.81 -13.07
N MET A 264 -16.34 15.11 -12.72
CA MET A 264 -17.41 16.01 -13.17
C MET A 264 -17.23 16.57 -14.58
N MET A 265 -16.00 16.60 -15.12
CA MET A 265 -15.77 17.09 -16.49
C MET A 265 -16.53 16.23 -17.51
N GLU A 266 -17.26 16.85 -18.42
CA GLU A 266 -17.81 16.15 -19.58
C GLU A 266 -16.69 15.54 -20.44
N GLU A 267 -16.98 14.48 -21.18
CA GLU A 267 -15.98 13.68 -21.89
C GLU A 267 -15.16 14.50 -22.89
N ASP A 268 -15.82 15.33 -23.70
CA ASP A 268 -15.15 16.18 -24.69
C ASP A 268 -14.19 17.18 -24.04
N LYS A 269 -14.63 17.78 -22.91
CA LYS A 269 -13.81 18.71 -22.13
C LYS A 269 -12.63 18.00 -21.46
N PHE A 270 -12.86 16.81 -20.91
CA PHE A 270 -11.80 16.00 -20.32
C PHE A 270 -10.72 15.67 -21.37
N LEU A 271 -11.12 15.16 -22.54
CA LEU A 271 -10.19 14.80 -23.61
C LEU A 271 -9.41 16.00 -24.17
N LEU A 272 -10.03 17.18 -24.18
CA LEU A 272 -9.37 18.44 -24.55
C LEU A 272 -8.24 18.81 -23.57
N HIS A 273 -8.48 18.67 -22.26
CA HIS A 273 -7.55 19.15 -21.22
C HIS A 273 -6.61 18.09 -20.65
N ILE A 274 -6.85 16.79 -20.85
CA ILE A 274 -6.14 15.72 -20.13
C ILE A 274 -4.62 15.76 -20.28
N ARG A 275 -4.10 16.16 -21.44
CA ARG A 275 -2.65 16.32 -21.65
C ARG A 275 -2.05 17.41 -20.76
N GLN A 276 -2.77 18.51 -20.60
CA GLN A 276 -2.38 19.63 -19.73
C GLN A 276 -2.52 19.23 -18.26
N VAL A 277 -3.64 18.58 -17.91
CA VAL A 277 -3.86 18.03 -16.57
C VAL A 277 -2.72 17.09 -16.16
N ALA A 278 -2.37 16.14 -17.02
CA ALA A 278 -1.26 15.21 -16.79
C ALA A 278 0.09 15.94 -16.64
N SER A 279 0.33 17.01 -17.40
CA SER A 279 1.58 17.78 -17.30
C SER A 279 1.76 18.40 -15.90
N HIS A 280 0.69 18.95 -15.33
CA HIS A 280 0.71 19.58 -14.01
C HIS A 280 0.65 18.57 -12.87
N LEU A 281 -0.05 17.44 -13.05
CA LEU A 281 -0.24 16.44 -11.99
C LEU A 281 0.81 15.32 -11.98
N SER A 282 1.62 15.16 -13.04
CA SER A 282 2.60 14.07 -13.16
C SER A 282 3.54 13.96 -11.94
N GLY A 283 4.17 15.07 -11.55
CA GLY A 283 5.04 15.15 -10.38
C GLY A 283 4.27 15.10 -9.06
N PRO A 284 3.27 15.97 -8.84
CA PRO A 284 2.49 15.99 -7.61
C PRO A 284 1.89 14.65 -7.21
N LEU A 285 1.20 13.97 -8.13
CA LEU A 285 0.60 12.67 -7.82
C LEU A 285 1.66 11.60 -7.52
N ALA A 286 2.82 11.64 -8.18
CA ALA A 286 3.93 10.74 -7.86
C ALA A 286 4.48 10.97 -6.44
N VAL A 287 4.60 12.23 -6.01
CA VAL A 287 5.03 12.58 -4.64
C VAL A 287 4.00 12.11 -3.61
N CYS A 288 2.72 12.40 -3.84
CA CYS A 288 1.65 12.00 -2.93
C CYS A 288 1.49 10.47 -2.85
N ALA A 289 1.59 9.76 -3.97
CA ALA A 289 1.54 8.29 -4.01
C ALA A 289 2.75 7.64 -3.31
N ALA A 290 3.90 8.31 -3.26
CA ALA A 290 5.08 7.87 -2.53
C ALA A 290 5.03 8.17 -1.02
N GLU A 291 4.02 8.90 -0.56
CA GLU A 291 3.96 9.34 0.83
C GLU A 291 3.61 8.18 1.78
N LYS A 292 4.24 8.18 2.96
CA LYS A 292 3.99 7.18 4.01
C LYS A 292 2.61 7.31 4.66
N ARG A 293 1.94 8.45 4.50
CA ARG A 293 0.59 8.69 4.99
C ARG A 293 -0.41 8.07 4.02
N SER A 294 -1.05 7.00 4.45
CA SER A 294 -2.00 6.22 3.66
C SER A 294 -3.14 7.04 3.06
N ALA A 295 -3.69 8.02 3.77
CA ALA A 295 -4.79 8.86 3.25
C ALA A 295 -4.38 9.66 2.01
N VAL A 296 -3.20 10.28 2.04
CA VAL A 296 -2.64 11.04 0.90
C VAL A 296 -2.33 10.10 -0.25
N CYS A 297 -1.67 8.97 0.04
CA CYS A 297 -1.33 7.97 -0.96
C CYS A 297 -2.58 7.41 -1.67
N ARG A 298 -3.59 6.99 -0.90
CA ARG A 298 -4.87 6.48 -1.40
C ARG A 298 -5.57 7.50 -2.29
N GLN A 299 -5.69 8.75 -1.84
CA GLN A 299 -6.38 9.75 -2.63
C GLN A 299 -5.62 10.08 -3.93
N ALA A 300 -4.28 10.07 -3.92
CA ALA A 300 -3.50 10.20 -5.14
C ALA A 300 -3.69 9.01 -6.09
N CYS A 301 -3.79 7.79 -5.55
CA CYS A 301 -4.12 6.59 -6.32
C CYS A 301 -5.50 6.70 -6.97
N ASN A 302 -6.51 7.21 -6.24
CA ASN A 302 -7.86 7.43 -6.78
C ASN A 302 -7.83 8.41 -7.96
N VAL A 303 -7.09 9.52 -7.85
CA VAL A 303 -6.93 10.47 -8.98
C VAL A 303 -6.29 9.81 -10.19
N MET A 304 -5.27 8.97 -9.99
CA MET A 304 -4.66 8.21 -11.09
C MET A 304 -5.63 7.21 -11.72
N VAL A 305 -6.48 6.56 -10.92
CA VAL A 305 -7.54 5.65 -11.38
C VAL A 305 -8.56 6.40 -12.23
N SER A 306 -9.15 7.49 -11.73
CA SER A 306 -10.11 8.32 -12.49
C SER A 306 -9.52 8.81 -13.81
N ILE A 307 -8.24 9.21 -13.82
CA ILE A 307 -7.56 9.58 -15.07
C ILE A 307 -7.44 8.38 -16.02
N ALA A 308 -7.01 7.22 -15.52
CA ALA A 308 -6.76 6.05 -16.34
C ALA A 308 -8.03 5.45 -16.95
N GLU A 309 -9.13 5.41 -16.20
CA GLU A 309 -10.42 4.89 -16.67
C GLU A 309 -11.03 5.75 -17.78
N ARG A 310 -10.80 7.07 -17.72
CA ARG A 310 -11.35 8.03 -18.68
C ARG A 310 -10.43 8.31 -19.87
N THR A 311 -9.14 7.98 -19.79
CA THR A 311 -8.18 8.34 -20.85
C THR A 311 -8.09 7.22 -21.90
N PRO A 312 -8.42 7.48 -23.18
CA PRO A 312 -8.20 6.49 -24.24
C PRO A 312 -6.73 6.08 -24.35
N ALA A 313 -6.45 4.78 -24.44
CA ALA A 313 -5.09 4.20 -24.48
C ALA A 313 -4.16 4.89 -25.49
N ARG A 314 -4.69 5.29 -26.67
CA ARG A 314 -3.95 6.01 -27.72
C ARG A 314 -3.28 7.31 -27.24
N LEU A 315 -3.81 7.97 -26.21
CA LEU A 315 -3.25 9.22 -25.68
C LEU A 315 -2.00 9.01 -24.82
N TYR A 316 -1.70 7.76 -24.42
CA TYR A 316 -0.48 7.42 -23.68
C TYR A 316 0.74 7.11 -24.58
N GLN A 317 0.56 7.08 -25.91
CA GLN A 317 1.63 6.77 -26.86
C GLN A 317 2.80 7.79 -26.76
N GLU A 318 2.47 9.07 -26.58
CA GLU A 318 3.43 10.19 -26.58
C GLU A 318 3.02 11.33 -25.62
N GLY A 319 3.95 12.26 -25.40
CA GLY A 319 3.68 13.50 -24.67
C GLY A 319 3.55 13.36 -23.14
N PRO A 320 2.86 14.31 -22.48
CA PRO A 320 2.81 14.40 -21.02
C PRO A 320 2.21 13.18 -20.33
N LEU A 321 1.22 12.53 -20.94
CA LEU A 321 0.57 11.34 -20.39
C LEU A 321 1.52 10.14 -20.30
N LYS A 322 2.36 9.91 -21.33
CA LYS A 322 3.40 8.87 -21.30
C LYS A 322 4.39 9.12 -20.16
N VAL A 323 4.82 10.37 -19.99
CA VAL A 323 5.75 10.77 -18.93
C VAL A 323 5.12 10.60 -17.55
N ALA A 324 3.86 11.00 -17.40
CA ALA A 324 3.09 10.84 -16.18
C ALA A 324 2.93 9.36 -15.81
N LEU A 325 2.50 8.53 -16.77
CA LEU A 325 2.34 7.08 -16.61
C LEU A 325 3.63 6.41 -16.11
N ALA A 326 4.78 6.71 -16.72
CA ALA A 326 6.07 6.18 -16.29
C ALA A 326 6.42 6.57 -14.85
N LYS A 327 6.22 7.84 -14.47
CA LYS A 327 6.47 8.33 -13.11
C LYS A 327 5.55 7.66 -12.09
N TRP A 328 4.26 7.59 -12.40
CA TRP A 328 3.26 6.97 -11.53
C TRP A 328 3.54 5.48 -11.33
N CYS A 329 3.73 4.72 -12.42
CA CYS A 329 4.05 3.29 -12.33
C CYS A 329 5.33 3.02 -11.53
N SER A 330 6.39 3.82 -11.72
CA SER A 330 7.64 3.69 -10.96
C SER A 330 7.45 3.82 -9.45
N VAL A 331 6.54 4.70 -9.01
CA VAL A 331 6.21 4.89 -7.59
C VAL A 331 5.29 3.78 -7.10
N LEU A 332 4.21 3.49 -7.84
CA LEU A 332 3.20 2.50 -7.43
C LEU A 332 3.79 1.10 -7.28
N VAL A 333 4.69 0.69 -8.17
CA VAL A 333 5.39 -0.62 -8.08
C VAL A 333 6.15 -0.78 -6.75
N ARG A 334 6.66 0.31 -6.16
CA ARG A 334 7.28 0.26 -4.82
C ARG A 334 6.24 0.20 -3.70
N GLY A 335 5.05 0.73 -3.94
CA GLY A 335 3.93 0.75 -3.01
C GLY A 335 3.17 -0.57 -2.88
N VAL A 336 3.11 -1.40 -3.93
CA VAL A 336 2.30 -2.64 -3.95
C VAL A 336 2.75 -3.71 -2.95
N PHE A 337 3.93 -3.51 -2.37
CA PHE A 337 4.51 -4.34 -1.33
C PHE A 337 5.11 -3.47 -0.21
N VAL A 338 4.23 -2.96 0.65
CA VAL A 338 4.59 -2.26 1.90
C VAL A 338 3.83 -2.85 3.09
N THR A 339 4.30 -2.57 4.30
CA THR A 339 3.69 -3.10 5.53
C THR A 339 2.30 -2.54 5.83
N VAL A 340 1.97 -1.37 5.27
CA VAL A 340 0.67 -0.72 5.43
C VAL A 340 -0.29 -1.26 4.37
N SER A 341 -1.23 -2.12 4.78
CA SER A 341 -2.19 -2.79 3.86
C SER A 341 -2.92 -1.81 2.96
N ALA A 342 -3.43 -0.71 3.51
CA ALA A 342 -4.18 0.29 2.76
C ALA A 342 -3.37 0.93 1.62
N ILE A 343 -2.06 1.14 1.82
CA ILE A 343 -1.16 1.64 0.77
C ILE A 343 -0.92 0.54 -0.27
N ALA A 344 -0.65 -0.68 0.18
CA ALA A 344 -0.40 -1.81 -0.71
C ALA A 344 -1.61 -2.12 -1.60
N GLN A 345 -2.84 -2.06 -1.06
CA GLN A 345 -4.10 -2.25 -1.79
C GLN A 345 -4.36 -1.13 -2.79
N ALA A 346 -4.28 0.13 -2.35
CA ALA A 346 -4.56 1.27 -3.23
C ALA A 346 -3.56 1.38 -4.39
N THR A 347 -2.28 1.13 -4.12
CA THR A 347 -1.25 1.15 -5.16
C THR A 347 -1.35 -0.07 -6.08
N HIS A 348 -1.79 -1.22 -5.57
CA HIS A 348 -2.10 -2.41 -6.37
C HIS A 348 -3.25 -2.15 -7.34
N ALA A 349 -4.37 -1.63 -6.85
CA ALA A 349 -5.54 -1.29 -7.65
C ALA A 349 -5.20 -0.23 -8.71
N ALA A 350 -4.57 0.88 -8.32
CA ALA A 350 -4.19 1.93 -9.25
C ALA A 350 -3.21 1.46 -10.33
N LEU A 351 -2.26 0.60 -9.99
CA LEU A 351 -1.32 0.05 -10.96
C LEU A 351 -2.01 -0.88 -11.97
N ARG A 352 -2.98 -1.71 -11.54
CA ARG A 352 -3.79 -2.55 -12.43
C ARG A 352 -4.55 -1.69 -13.43
N VAL A 353 -5.31 -0.70 -12.93
CA VAL A 353 -6.10 0.20 -13.78
C VAL A 353 -5.22 0.98 -14.75
N LEU A 354 -4.06 1.50 -14.30
CA LEU A 354 -3.14 2.22 -15.19
C LEU A 354 -2.57 1.33 -16.31
N VAL A 355 -2.21 0.08 -16.00
CA VAL A 355 -1.70 -0.86 -17.01
C VAL A 355 -2.78 -1.19 -18.03
N ILE A 356 -4.00 -1.47 -17.59
CA ILE A 356 -5.12 -1.79 -18.47
C ILE A 356 -5.56 -0.57 -19.28
N GLY A 357 -5.84 0.57 -18.62
CA GLY A 357 -6.32 1.81 -19.25
C GLY A 357 -5.32 2.43 -20.22
N SER A 358 -4.02 2.24 -19.98
CA SER A 358 -2.98 2.65 -20.95
C SER A 358 -2.79 1.70 -22.14
N GLY A 359 -3.58 0.61 -22.21
CA GLY A 359 -3.46 -0.41 -23.25
C GLY A 359 -2.15 -1.19 -23.19
N GLY A 360 -1.59 -1.42 -22.00
CA GLY A 360 -0.31 -2.11 -21.85
C GLY A 360 0.89 -1.31 -22.36
N ASN A 361 0.87 0.02 -22.18
CA ASN A 361 1.90 0.90 -22.72
C ASN A 361 3.33 0.51 -22.28
N ALA A 362 4.27 0.54 -23.23
CA ALA A 362 5.66 0.17 -23.00
C ALA A 362 6.33 0.91 -21.83
N ALA A 363 5.98 2.17 -21.56
CA ALA A 363 6.55 2.92 -20.45
C ALA A 363 6.15 2.34 -19.08
N ALA A 364 4.89 1.90 -18.92
CA ALA A 364 4.41 1.25 -17.72
C ALA A 364 5.09 -0.11 -17.51
N LEU A 365 5.15 -0.92 -18.57
CA LEU A 365 5.77 -2.25 -18.51
C LEU A 365 7.26 -2.18 -18.19
N LYS A 366 7.97 -1.18 -18.71
CA LYS A 366 9.38 -0.95 -18.35
C LYS A 366 9.54 -0.76 -16.84
N CYS A 367 8.72 0.09 -16.22
CA CYS A 367 8.77 0.31 -14.77
C CYS A 367 8.45 -0.95 -13.96
N ILE A 368 7.56 -1.80 -14.46
CA ILE A 368 7.20 -3.08 -13.82
C ILE A 368 8.36 -4.08 -13.93
N ILE A 369 9.02 -4.16 -15.09
CA ILE A 369 10.22 -4.99 -15.30
C ILE A 369 11.33 -4.53 -14.35
N ASP A 370 11.61 -3.22 -14.29
CA ASP A 370 12.63 -2.66 -13.39
C ASP A 370 12.33 -3.01 -11.92
N GLY A 371 11.05 -2.96 -11.52
CA GLY A 371 10.62 -3.36 -10.18
C GLY A 371 10.71 -4.87 -9.92
N LEU A 372 10.43 -5.69 -10.93
CA LEU A 372 10.56 -7.15 -10.87
C LEU A 372 12.04 -7.55 -10.73
N GLU A 373 12.96 -6.91 -11.45
CA GLU A 373 14.39 -7.20 -11.41
C GLU A 373 15.07 -6.72 -10.14
N SER A 374 14.70 -5.54 -9.64
CA SER A 374 15.21 -5.01 -8.38
C SER A 374 14.60 -5.67 -7.15
N GLY A 375 13.41 -6.27 -7.29
CA GLY A 375 12.66 -6.91 -6.21
C GLY A 375 13.15 -8.32 -5.86
N THR A 376 13.43 -8.55 -4.58
CA THR A 376 13.70 -9.91 -4.05
C THR A 376 12.49 -10.55 -3.38
N HIS A 377 11.45 -9.77 -3.05
CA HIS A 377 10.29 -10.27 -2.34
C HIS A 377 9.36 -11.12 -3.23
N PRO A 378 8.98 -12.35 -2.83
CA PRO A 378 8.14 -13.23 -3.64
C PRO A 378 6.79 -12.62 -4.05
N GLU A 379 6.12 -11.91 -3.15
CA GLU A 379 4.82 -11.29 -3.45
C GLU A 379 4.93 -10.17 -4.49
N LEU A 380 5.97 -9.34 -4.40
CA LEU A 380 6.24 -8.29 -5.38
C LEU A 380 6.47 -8.92 -6.76
N ARG A 381 7.27 -9.99 -6.82
CA ARG A 381 7.53 -10.71 -8.08
C ARG A 381 6.25 -11.27 -8.69
N ARG A 382 5.39 -11.91 -7.89
CA ARG A 382 4.09 -12.42 -8.35
C ARG A 382 3.21 -11.30 -8.91
N LYS A 383 3.09 -10.18 -8.19
CA LYS A 383 2.29 -9.03 -8.62
C LYS A 383 2.83 -8.41 -9.90
N CYS A 384 4.14 -8.16 -9.99
CA CYS A 384 4.76 -7.63 -11.20
C CYS A 384 4.55 -8.54 -12.41
N LEU A 385 4.73 -9.85 -12.27
CA LEU A 385 4.45 -10.79 -13.36
C LEU A 385 2.98 -10.74 -13.78
N GLY A 386 2.04 -10.64 -12.83
CA GLY A 386 0.62 -10.48 -13.13
C GLY A 386 0.31 -9.18 -13.88
N TYR A 387 0.95 -8.06 -13.52
CA TYR A 387 0.78 -6.80 -14.28
C TYR A 387 1.36 -6.90 -15.69
N LEU A 388 2.45 -7.66 -15.89
CA LEU A 388 2.99 -7.91 -17.23
C LEU A 388 2.01 -8.75 -18.07
N VAL A 389 1.35 -9.75 -17.47
CA VAL A 389 0.27 -10.51 -18.13
C VAL A 389 -0.83 -9.57 -18.61
N LEU A 390 -1.36 -8.73 -17.70
CA LEU A 390 -2.40 -7.75 -18.03
C LEU A 390 -1.96 -6.80 -19.14
N GLY A 391 -0.71 -6.33 -19.10
CA GLY A 391 -0.17 -5.44 -20.11
C GLY A 391 -0.07 -6.08 -21.50
N VAL A 392 0.40 -7.32 -21.57
CA VAL A 392 0.48 -8.06 -22.84
C VAL A 392 -0.92 -8.23 -23.44
N VAL A 393 -1.90 -8.62 -22.63
CA VAL A 393 -3.29 -8.82 -23.08
C VAL A 393 -3.97 -7.50 -23.45
N ALA A 394 -3.82 -6.46 -22.62
CA ALA A 394 -4.37 -5.13 -22.89
C ALA A 394 -3.82 -4.52 -24.19
N SER A 395 -2.55 -4.79 -24.52
CA SER A 395 -1.91 -4.35 -25.77
C SER A 395 -2.17 -5.28 -26.96
N ARG A 396 -2.86 -6.41 -26.76
CA ARG A 396 -3.01 -7.48 -27.76
C ARG A 396 -1.68 -7.91 -28.41
N GLY A 397 -0.60 -7.90 -27.62
CA GLY A 397 0.74 -8.27 -28.06
C GLY A 397 1.60 -7.13 -28.61
N GLU A 398 1.08 -5.92 -28.85
CA GLU A 398 1.89 -4.78 -29.32
C GLU A 398 3.04 -4.45 -28.37
N ALA A 399 2.84 -4.65 -27.06
CA ALA A 399 3.87 -4.50 -26.04
C ALA A 399 5.12 -5.37 -26.28
N CYS A 400 4.97 -6.52 -26.95
CA CYS A 400 6.06 -7.46 -27.20
C CYS A 400 7.09 -6.90 -28.18
N ALA A 401 6.66 -6.09 -29.15
CA ALA A 401 7.54 -5.42 -30.09
C ALA A 401 8.41 -4.35 -29.38
N ALA A 402 7.82 -3.65 -28.41
CA ALA A 402 8.52 -2.63 -27.63
C ALA A 402 9.47 -3.21 -26.57
N HIS A 403 9.18 -4.43 -26.09
CA HIS A 403 9.96 -5.13 -25.05
C HIS A 403 10.26 -6.58 -25.44
N PRO A 404 11.24 -6.82 -26.34
CA PRO A 404 11.58 -8.17 -26.80
C PRO A 404 12.06 -9.09 -25.67
N ASN A 405 12.51 -8.51 -24.55
CA ASN A 405 13.01 -9.24 -23.39
C ASN A 405 11.89 -9.88 -22.53
N LEU A 406 10.61 -9.62 -22.78
CA LEU A 406 9.50 -10.19 -21.99
C LEU A 406 9.51 -11.73 -22.00
N ALA A 407 9.86 -12.35 -23.12
CA ALA A 407 10.00 -13.79 -23.23
C ALA A 407 11.14 -14.32 -22.32
N ALA A 408 12.28 -13.63 -22.30
CA ALA A 408 13.41 -13.97 -21.43
C ALA A 408 13.08 -13.76 -19.94
N VAL A 409 12.32 -12.71 -19.60
CA VAL A 409 11.82 -12.46 -18.24
C VAL A 409 10.92 -13.60 -17.79
N SER A 410 9.96 -14.01 -18.63
CA SER A 410 9.10 -15.15 -18.35
C SER A 410 9.94 -16.43 -18.11
N ALA A 411 10.85 -16.77 -19.03
CA ALA A 411 11.73 -17.93 -18.92
C ALA A 411 12.49 -17.97 -17.58
N LYS A 412 13.11 -16.85 -17.22
CA LYS A 412 13.87 -16.71 -15.97
C LYS A 412 13.00 -17.00 -14.74
N TYR A 413 11.79 -16.45 -14.68
CA TYR A 413 10.91 -16.60 -13.51
C TYR A 413 10.06 -17.89 -13.52
N MET A 414 10.05 -18.65 -14.62
CA MET A 414 9.57 -20.04 -14.61
C MET A 414 10.50 -20.96 -13.83
N GLU A 415 11.80 -20.66 -13.81
CA GLU A 415 12.81 -21.44 -13.09
C GLU A 415 13.09 -20.88 -11.70
N THR A 416 12.86 -19.57 -11.52
CA THR A 416 13.22 -18.84 -10.31
C THR A 416 12.00 -18.36 -9.54
N GLY A 417 11.90 -18.69 -8.25
CA GLY A 417 10.82 -18.21 -7.36
C GLY A 417 10.05 -19.33 -6.69
N ASP A 418 8.96 -18.98 -6.00
CA ASP A 418 8.03 -19.95 -5.41
C ASP A 418 7.06 -20.53 -6.46
N SER A 419 6.21 -21.48 -6.07
CA SER A 419 5.27 -22.13 -6.99
C SER A 419 4.33 -21.15 -7.68
N ALA A 420 3.84 -20.14 -6.96
CA ALA A 420 2.92 -19.14 -7.49
C ALA A 420 3.62 -18.14 -8.42
N CYS A 421 4.86 -17.75 -8.14
CA CYS A 421 5.70 -16.97 -9.07
C CYS A 421 5.93 -17.72 -10.37
N ARG A 422 6.25 -19.02 -10.30
CA ARG A 422 6.42 -19.86 -11.49
C ARG A 422 5.12 -20.02 -12.29
N LYS A 423 3.96 -20.15 -11.63
CA LYS A 423 2.64 -20.14 -12.29
C LYS A 423 2.43 -18.82 -13.03
N MET A 424 2.65 -17.68 -12.38
CA MET A 424 2.49 -16.38 -13.02
C MET A 424 3.45 -16.15 -14.20
N ALA A 425 4.68 -16.66 -14.11
CA ALA A 425 5.63 -16.61 -15.23
C ALA A 425 5.17 -17.46 -16.42
N ARG A 426 4.55 -18.62 -16.18
CA ARG A 426 3.90 -19.44 -17.23
C ARG A 426 2.67 -18.78 -17.81
N THR A 427 1.84 -18.14 -16.98
CA THR A 427 0.72 -17.30 -17.47
C THR A 427 1.23 -16.20 -18.41
N LEU A 428 2.34 -15.53 -18.06
CA LEU A 428 2.98 -14.55 -18.94
C LEU A 428 3.44 -15.17 -20.26
N TYR A 429 4.05 -16.36 -20.22
CA TYR A 429 4.44 -17.08 -21.44
C TYR A 429 3.25 -17.43 -22.32
N ILE A 430 2.18 -17.95 -21.75
CA ILE A 430 0.95 -18.31 -22.47
C ILE A 430 0.37 -17.07 -23.17
N ALA A 431 0.28 -15.94 -22.46
CA ALA A 431 -0.17 -14.68 -23.05
C ALA A 431 0.75 -14.21 -24.19
N LEU A 432 2.07 -14.34 -24.03
CA LEU A 432 3.04 -14.02 -25.09
C LEU A 432 2.87 -14.93 -26.31
N VAL A 433 2.68 -16.24 -26.12
CA VAL A 433 2.45 -17.21 -27.21
C VAL A 433 1.17 -16.87 -27.97
N HIS A 434 0.09 -16.59 -27.23
CA HIS A 434 -1.24 -16.31 -27.80
C HIS A 434 -1.23 -15.07 -28.70
N PHE A 435 -0.58 -13.99 -28.26
CA PHE A 435 -0.63 -12.70 -28.98
C PHE A 435 0.57 -12.41 -29.87
N ALA A 436 1.77 -12.88 -29.53
CA ALA A 436 3.01 -12.61 -30.29
C ALA A 436 3.52 -13.82 -31.09
N GLY A 437 2.87 -14.98 -30.97
CA GLY A 437 3.33 -16.23 -31.57
C GLY A 437 4.44 -16.90 -30.77
N ALA A 438 5.10 -17.91 -31.36
CA ALA A 438 6.08 -18.75 -30.66
C ALA A 438 7.25 -17.91 -30.09
N PRO A 439 7.38 -17.78 -28.76
CA PRO A 439 8.47 -17.05 -28.14
C PRO A 439 9.78 -17.82 -28.36
N ASN A 440 10.87 -17.10 -28.68
CA ASN A 440 12.23 -17.64 -28.89
C ASN A 440 12.88 -18.12 -27.58
N VAL A 441 12.20 -18.98 -26.82
CA VAL A 441 12.62 -19.48 -25.53
C VAL A 441 12.38 -20.98 -25.47
N THR A 442 13.45 -21.73 -25.22
CA THR A 442 13.38 -23.16 -24.95
C THR A 442 12.77 -23.40 -23.56
N VAL A 443 11.59 -24.00 -23.53
CA VAL A 443 10.92 -24.39 -22.29
C VAL A 443 11.40 -25.79 -21.87
N ASN A 444 11.61 -26.00 -20.57
CA ASN A 444 11.94 -27.32 -20.03
C ASN A 444 10.72 -28.27 -20.14
N ARG A 445 10.94 -29.54 -20.51
CA ARG A 445 9.90 -30.59 -20.58
C ARG A 445 8.97 -30.66 -19.36
N LYS A 446 9.48 -30.39 -18.15
CA LYS A 446 8.63 -30.37 -16.94
C LYS A 446 7.62 -29.21 -16.95
N SER A 447 8.02 -28.06 -17.46
CA SER A 447 7.17 -26.88 -17.58
C SER A 447 6.16 -27.01 -18.70
N GLU A 448 6.50 -27.71 -19.80
CA GLU A 448 5.58 -27.93 -20.94
C GLU A 448 4.23 -28.52 -20.51
N SER A 449 4.24 -29.58 -19.69
CA SER A 449 3.01 -30.21 -19.21
C SER A 449 2.11 -29.26 -18.37
N LEU A 450 2.73 -28.40 -17.57
CA LEU A 450 2.02 -27.41 -16.76
C LEU A 450 1.52 -26.24 -17.60
N ILE A 451 2.27 -25.83 -18.63
CA ILE A 451 1.85 -24.80 -19.58
C ILE A 451 0.61 -25.27 -20.32
N LEU A 452 0.59 -26.49 -20.86
CA LEU A 452 -0.59 -27.04 -21.55
C LEU A 452 -1.83 -27.08 -20.64
N GLN A 453 -1.65 -27.44 -19.36
CA GLN A 453 -2.74 -27.44 -18.40
C GLN A 453 -3.25 -26.01 -18.13
N GLU A 454 -2.36 -25.07 -17.84
CA GLU A 454 -2.72 -23.68 -17.52
C GLU A 454 -3.23 -22.93 -18.76
N GLU A 455 -2.79 -23.30 -19.95
CA GLU A 455 -3.30 -22.78 -21.22
C GLU A 455 -4.78 -23.14 -21.42
N MET A 456 -5.18 -24.37 -21.11
CA MET A 456 -6.60 -24.76 -21.11
C MET A 456 -7.42 -24.00 -20.06
N GLU A 457 -6.84 -23.65 -18.91
CA GLU A 457 -7.51 -22.82 -17.90
C GLU A 457 -7.70 -21.37 -18.37
N LEU A 458 -6.76 -20.85 -19.17
CA LEU A 458 -6.71 -19.45 -19.59
C LEU A 458 -7.35 -19.18 -20.96
N SER A 459 -7.47 -20.19 -21.84
CA SER A 459 -7.90 -20.00 -23.23
C SER A 459 -9.28 -19.33 -23.38
N GLY A 460 -10.15 -19.46 -22.38
CA GLY A 460 -11.47 -18.82 -22.36
C GLY A 460 -11.48 -17.35 -21.91
N VAL A 461 -10.37 -16.83 -21.39
CA VAL A 461 -10.28 -15.47 -20.81
C VAL A 461 -9.15 -14.63 -21.41
N LEU A 462 -8.26 -15.19 -22.22
CA LEU A 462 -7.10 -14.44 -22.77
C LEU A 462 -7.48 -13.27 -23.67
N ASP A 463 -8.65 -13.29 -24.30
CA ASP A 463 -9.13 -12.21 -25.17
C ASP A 463 -9.88 -11.09 -24.42
N ASP A 464 -10.15 -11.29 -23.12
CA ASP A 464 -10.84 -10.34 -22.25
C ASP A 464 -9.96 -9.97 -21.05
N VAL A 465 -9.44 -8.75 -21.05
CA VAL A 465 -8.54 -8.25 -20.00
C VAL A 465 -9.22 -8.18 -18.63
N GLU A 466 -10.53 -7.94 -18.56
CA GLU A 466 -11.26 -7.85 -17.28
C GLU A 466 -11.44 -9.23 -16.66
N ASP A 467 -11.77 -10.24 -17.48
CA ASP A 467 -11.90 -11.62 -17.00
C ASP A 467 -10.55 -12.22 -16.64
N LEU A 468 -9.50 -11.92 -17.43
CA LEU A 468 -8.14 -12.31 -17.08
C LEU A 468 -7.67 -11.67 -15.77
N ASP A 469 -7.98 -10.40 -15.53
CA ASP A 469 -7.66 -9.69 -14.29
C ASP A 469 -8.26 -10.39 -13.06
N LYS A 470 -9.53 -10.83 -13.15
CA LYS A 470 -10.19 -11.62 -12.10
C LYS A 470 -9.52 -12.98 -11.88
N VAL A 471 -9.00 -13.62 -12.93
CA VAL A 471 -8.31 -14.92 -12.83
C VAL A 471 -6.91 -14.76 -12.22
N VAL A 472 -6.19 -13.71 -12.61
CA VAL A 472 -4.79 -13.45 -12.22
C VAL A 472 -4.69 -12.96 -10.77
N PHE A 473 -5.58 -12.05 -10.36
CA PHE A 473 -5.52 -11.42 -9.03
C PHE A 473 -6.64 -11.87 -8.08
N GLY A 474 -7.60 -12.64 -8.57
CA GLY A 474 -8.85 -12.93 -7.86
C GLY A 474 -9.83 -11.77 -8.07
N GLY A 475 -11.08 -12.07 -8.43
CA GLY A 475 -12.10 -11.03 -8.56
C GLY A 475 -12.29 -10.31 -7.23
N ASP A 476 -11.99 -9.00 -7.21
CA ASP A 476 -12.19 -8.19 -6.02
C ASP A 476 -13.67 -8.14 -5.65
N ALA A 477 -13.93 -8.32 -4.35
CA ALA A 477 -15.21 -8.08 -3.70
C ALA A 477 -15.60 -6.58 -3.66
N GLU A 478 -15.14 -5.79 -4.64
CA GLU A 478 -15.22 -4.31 -4.64
C GLU A 478 -16.25 -3.74 -5.63
N ARG A 479 -16.99 -4.58 -6.38
CA ARG A 479 -18.11 -4.14 -7.26
C ARG A 479 -19.43 -3.88 -6.51
N ARG A 480 -19.39 -3.13 -5.40
CA ARG A 480 -20.60 -2.57 -4.74
C ARG A 480 -20.44 -1.09 -4.39
N VAL A 481 -20.06 -0.29 -5.38
CA VAL A 481 -20.40 1.14 -5.38
C VAL A 481 -20.79 1.51 -6.81
N SER A 482 -22.05 1.27 -7.17
CA SER A 482 -22.81 2.12 -8.09
C SER A 482 -24.29 1.73 -8.09
N THR A 483 -25.07 2.78 -7.99
CA THR A 483 -26.50 2.91 -7.72
C THR A 483 -27.36 2.34 -8.86
N GLY A 484 -28.45 1.65 -8.52
CA GLY A 484 -29.52 1.27 -9.45
C GLY A 484 -30.86 1.19 -8.70
N PRO A 485 -31.96 1.69 -9.29
CA PRO A 485 -33.12 2.20 -8.57
C PRO A 485 -33.98 1.10 -7.95
N SER A 486 -34.57 1.42 -6.79
CA SER A 486 -35.57 0.59 -6.14
C SER A 486 -36.81 0.44 -7.04
N VAL A 487 -37.15 -0.79 -7.38
CA VAL A 487 -38.53 -1.16 -7.69
C VAL A 487 -38.94 -2.25 -6.71
N GLN A 488 -39.90 -1.89 -5.85
CA GLN A 488 -40.65 -2.79 -4.99
C GLN A 488 -41.23 -3.97 -5.79
N ARG A 489 -41.03 -5.20 -5.30
CA ARG A 489 -42.12 -6.16 -5.03
C ARG A 489 -41.61 -7.49 -4.46
N GLY A 490 -42.25 -7.92 -3.37
CA GLY A 490 -42.74 -9.30 -3.26
C GLY A 490 -41.85 -10.32 -2.56
N THR A 491 -42.07 -10.47 -1.26
CA THR A 491 -41.77 -11.66 -0.44
C THR A 491 -42.42 -12.96 -0.95
N ALA A 492 -41.64 -14.06 -1.04
CA ALA A 492 -42.01 -15.46 -0.74
C ALA A 492 -40.80 -16.38 -1.03
N GLN A 493 -40.13 -16.93 -0.01
CA GLN A 493 -40.21 -18.33 0.46
C GLN A 493 -39.66 -19.44 -0.47
N PHE A 494 -38.60 -20.09 0.03
CA PHE A 494 -38.23 -21.52 -0.04
C PHE A 494 -38.31 -22.30 -1.38
N SER A 495 -37.15 -22.81 -1.85
CA SER A 495 -36.77 -24.25 -1.86
C SER A 495 -35.77 -24.59 -2.98
N THR A 496 -34.67 -25.25 -2.61
CA THR A 496 -33.89 -26.16 -3.48
C THR A 496 -34.74 -27.40 -3.81
N PRO A 497 -34.64 -28.02 -5.01
CA PRO A 497 -33.71 -29.15 -5.17
C PRO A 497 -33.11 -29.41 -6.58
N THR A 498 -31.93 -30.05 -6.53
CA THR A 498 -31.30 -31.12 -7.35
C THR A 498 -31.73 -31.47 -8.81
N THR A 499 -30.70 -31.51 -9.68
CA THR A 499 -30.40 -32.43 -10.83
C THR A 499 -31.53 -33.12 -11.64
N SER A 500 -31.55 -32.92 -12.97
CA SER A 500 -31.10 -33.88 -14.00
C SER A 500 -31.55 -33.55 -15.45
N SER A 501 -30.61 -33.77 -16.39
CA SER A 501 -30.72 -34.28 -17.78
C SER A 501 -31.78 -33.79 -18.80
N ARG A 502 -31.24 -33.16 -19.86
CA ARG A 502 -31.28 -33.61 -21.29
C ARG A 502 -32.65 -33.61 -22.01
N THR A 503 -32.85 -32.69 -22.97
CA THR A 503 -32.98 -32.98 -24.42
C THR A 503 -33.21 -31.73 -25.28
N HIS A 504 -32.85 -31.88 -26.54
CA HIS A 504 -32.84 -30.95 -27.67
C HIS A 504 -34.14 -30.18 -27.92
N ALA A 505 -34.01 -28.92 -28.38
CA ALA A 505 -34.93 -28.34 -29.35
C ALA A 505 -34.17 -27.41 -30.30
N VAL A 506 -34.20 -27.80 -31.58
CA VAL A 506 -33.73 -27.08 -32.75
C VAL A 506 -34.61 -25.85 -33.00
N ARG A 507 -34.03 -24.67 -33.21
CA ARG A 507 -34.66 -23.64 -34.04
C ARG A 507 -33.58 -22.83 -34.77
N ARG A 508 -33.35 -23.21 -36.02
CA ARG A 508 -32.79 -22.34 -37.06
C ARG A 508 -33.87 -21.32 -37.42
N GLU A 509 -33.53 -20.06 -37.42
CA GLU A 509 -34.07 -19.10 -38.39
C GLU A 509 -32.97 -18.11 -38.74
N CYS A 510 -32.60 -18.15 -40.01
CA CYS A 510 -31.56 -17.37 -40.65
C CYS A 510 -32.24 -16.14 -41.26
N THR A 511 -31.77 -14.94 -40.92
CA THR A 511 -31.92 -13.77 -41.80
C THR A 511 -30.69 -12.90 -41.63
N GLN A 512 -29.82 -12.89 -42.66
CA GLN A 512 -28.74 -11.94 -42.84
C GLN A 512 -29.28 -10.63 -43.52
N PRO A 513 -28.44 -9.72 -44.04
CA PRO A 513 -28.02 -8.51 -43.33
C PRO A 513 -28.42 -7.23 -44.09
N PHE A 514 -28.47 -6.09 -43.42
CA PHE A 514 -28.56 -4.80 -44.10
C PHE A 514 -27.18 -4.17 -44.26
N THR A 515 -26.76 -4.13 -45.52
CA THR A 515 -25.69 -3.30 -46.10
C THR A 515 -26.15 -1.84 -46.18
N VAL A 516 -25.30 -0.89 -45.77
CA VAL A 516 -25.21 0.43 -46.39
C VAL A 516 -23.73 0.81 -46.44
N ASP A 517 -23.15 0.63 -47.62
CA ASP A 517 -21.91 1.29 -48.10
C ASP A 517 -22.31 2.58 -48.87
N ILE A 518 -21.28 3.39 -49.21
CA ILE A 518 -21.22 4.64 -50.02
C ILE A 518 -20.90 5.86 -49.10
N TYR A 519 -19.71 6.46 -49.10
CA TYR A 519 -18.88 6.94 -50.23
C TYR A 519 -17.37 6.69 -50.07
N ASP A 520 -16.70 6.53 -51.21
CA ASP A 520 -15.27 6.38 -51.46
C ASP A 520 -14.72 7.58 -52.26
N THR A 521 -13.40 7.75 -52.22
CA THR A 521 -12.49 8.55 -53.06
C THR A 521 -12.54 10.09 -52.87
N SER A 522 -11.45 10.87 -52.84
CA SER A 522 -10.12 10.72 -53.45
C SER A 522 -9.09 11.70 -52.85
N ALA A 523 -7.82 11.35 -53.08
CA ALA A 523 -6.56 12.03 -52.83
C ALA A 523 -6.45 13.56 -53.10
N CYS A 524 -5.57 14.21 -52.32
CA CYS A 524 -4.69 15.27 -52.79
C CYS A 524 -3.30 15.11 -52.17
N LEU A 525 -2.36 14.64 -53.00
CA LEU A 525 -0.93 14.91 -52.88
C LEU A 525 -0.68 16.39 -53.21
N GLY A 526 0.13 17.07 -52.41
CA GLY A 526 0.62 18.42 -52.67
C GLY A 526 1.97 18.64 -52.01
N THR A 527 3.03 18.56 -52.81
CA THR A 527 4.42 18.94 -52.50
C THR A 527 4.76 20.28 -53.15
N LEU A 528 5.77 20.96 -52.58
CA LEU A 528 6.42 22.25 -52.97
C LEU A 528 5.65 23.53 -52.55
N ASP A 529 6.27 24.60 -52.03
CA ASP A 529 7.64 25.05 -52.17
C ASP A 529 8.08 26.03 -51.05
N THR A 530 9.40 26.17 -50.92
CA THR A 530 10.18 27.08 -50.05
C THR A 530 10.13 28.57 -50.43
N LEU A 531 10.36 29.47 -49.44
CA LEU A 531 11.09 30.78 -49.48
C LEU A 531 10.83 31.50 -48.11
N HIS A 532 11.74 31.61 -47.14
CA HIS A 532 12.99 32.39 -46.95
C HIS A 532 12.83 33.89 -46.58
N GLU A 533 13.74 34.33 -45.69
CA GLU A 533 13.93 35.64 -45.02
C GLU A 533 13.03 35.95 -43.79
N GLY A 534 13.51 36.35 -42.60
CA GLY A 534 14.83 36.77 -42.14
C GLY A 534 14.71 38.02 -41.26
N ALA A 535 14.92 37.94 -39.94
CA ALA A 535 15.37 39.06 -39.09
C ALA A 535 15.73 38.57 -37.68
N GLN A 536 16.86 39.08 -37.18
CA GLN A 536 17.63 38.61 -36.03
C GLN A 536 17.41 39.53 -34.78
N PRO A 537 18.17 39.41 -33.66
CA PRO A 537 17.65 39.29 -32.31
C PRO A 537 17.70 40.58 -31.48
N THR A 538 16.96 40.64 -30.36
CA THR A 538 17.14 41.68 -29.34
C THR A 538 17.59 41.10 -27.99
N ARG A 539 18.51 41.86 -27.39
CA ARG A 539 19.41 41.57 -26.27
C ARG A 539 18.73 41.31 -24.91
N LEU A 540 19.51 40.61 -24.08
CA LEU A 540 19.47 40.51 -22.62
C LEU A 540 19.20 41.84 -21.89
N PRO A 541 18.83 41.74 -20.60
CA PRO A 541 19.75 42.28 -19.60
C PRO A 541 20.07 41.29 -18.46
N ALA A 542 21.33 41.33 -18.03
CA ALA A 542 21.87 40.68 -16.84
C ALA A 542 21.95 41.69 -15.69
N VAL A 543 21.58 41.32 -14.47
CA VAL A 543 22.07 41.91 -13.20
C VAL A 543 21.85 40.87 -12.05
N PRO A 544 22.42 41.01 -10.83
CA PRO A 544 23.67 40.39 -10.39
C PRO A 544 23.48 39.42 -9.21
N SER A 545 24.35 38.41 -9.07
CA SER A 545 24.45 37.61 -7.83
C SER A 545 25.70 38.01 -7.05
N ARG A 546 25.50 38.52 -5.82
CA ARG A 546 26.53 38.92 -4.86
C ARG A 546 26.40 38.05 -3.60
N GLY A 547 27.43 37.24 -3.37
CA GLY A 547 27.98 36.80 -2.07
C GLY A 547 27.07 36.25 -0.98
N ASN A 548 27.24 34.97 -0.62
CA ASN A 548 28.00 34.57 0.58
C ASN A 548 27.85 33.06 0.84
N SER A 549 28.94 32.32 0.66
CA SER A 549 29.10 30.94 1.11
C SER A 549 30.04 30.91 2.32
N PRO A 550 29.75 30.16 3.40
CA PRO A 550 30.79 29.64 4.28
C PRO A 550 31.25 28.26 3.79
N GLN A 551 32.57 28.09 3.84
CA GLN A 551 33.32 26.88 3.52
C GLN A 551 32.82 25.63 4.27
N LEU A 552 32.80 24.48 3.57
CA LEU A 552 33.07 23.20 4.21
C LEU A 552 33.87 22.27 3.28
N LYS A 553 34.73 21.51 3.94
CA LYS A 553 35.98 20.90 3.48
C LYS A 553 35.77 19.71 2.54
N THR A 554 36.68 19.58 1.57
CA THR A 554 36.93 18.37 0.77
C THR A 554 37.39 17.18 1.64
N PRO A 555 37.19 15.95 1.15
CA PRO A 555 38.36 15.23 0.66
C PRO A 555 38.14 14.45 -0.65
N THR A 556 39.05 14.73 -1.60
CA THR A 556 39.97 13.78 -2.26
C THR A 556 39.44 12.47 -2.89
N ARG A 557 39.22 12.55 -4.22
CA ARG A 557 39.93 11.83 -5.30
C ARG A 557 39.92 10.29 -5.29
N ILE A 558 39.04 9.70 -6.12
CA ILE A 558 39.29 8.41 -6.78
C ILE A 558 39.57 8.70 -8.26
N ARG A 559 40.73 8.25 -8.73
CA ARG A 559 41.28 8.44 -10.07
C ARG A 559 40.87 7.24 -10.92
N LEU A 560 40.19 7.49 -12.03
CA LEU A 560 39.95 6.56 -13.12
C LEU A 560 41.27 6.14 -13.76
N HIS A 561 41.42 4.87 -14.12
CA HIS A 561 42.26 4.47 -15.25
C HIS A 561 41.62 3.32 -16.05
N SER A 562 41.77 3.48 -17.35
CA SER A 562 41.13 2.81 -18.47
C SER A 562 41.76 1.46 -18.82
N PHE A 563 40.99 0.71 -19.61
CA PHE A 563 41.30 -0.47 -20.40
C PHE A 563 42.63 -0.43 -21.17
N SER A 564 43.27 -1.60 -21.29
CA SER A 564 43.92 -2.09 -22.52
C SER A 564 43.98 -3.63 -22.52
N LEU A 565 43.55 -4.22 -23.63
CA LEU A 565 43.75 -5.61 -24.04
C LEU A 565 45.24 -5.95 -24.22
N LEU A 566 45.61 -7.20 -23.99
CA LEU A 566 46.51 -7.97 -24.87
C LEU A 566 46.31 -9.48 -24.62
N GLU A 567 46.23 -10.22 -25.72
CA GLU A 567 46.13 -11.67 -25.84
C GLU A 567 47.40 -12.36 -25.30
N ASP A 568 47.25 -13.55 -24.71
CA ASP A 568 48.26 -14.59 -24.86
C ASP A 568 47.66 -16.00 -24.70
N GLU A 569 48.20 -16.92 -25.49
CA GLU A 569 47.75 -18.28 -25.75
C GLU A 569 48.06 -19.30 -24.63
N ALA A 570 47.44 -20.46 -24.78
CA ALA A 570 47.20 -21.56 -23.86
C ALA A 570 48.39 -22.26 -23.18
N ALA A 571 48.13 -22.79 -21.96
CA ALA A 571 48.56 -24.12 -21.53
C ALA A 571 47.60 -24.72 -20.46
N PRO A 572 47.42 -26.06 -20.40
CA PRO A 572 46.28 -26.70 -19.75
C PRO A 572 46.46 -26.92 -18.24
N ALA A 573 45.40 -26.67 -17.45
CA ALA A 573 45.38 -26.95 -16.02
C ALA A 573 45.08 -28.44 -15.72
N PRO A 574 45.70 -29.03 -14.67
CA PRO A 574 45.56 -30.45 -14.30
C PRO A 574 44.17 -30.80 -13.72
N PRO A 575 43.79 -32.09 -13.66
CA PRO A 575 42.43 -32.51 -13.32
C PRO A 575 42.03 -32.09 -11.91
N VAL A 576 40.94 -31.32 -11.82
CA VAL A 576 40.30 -30.90 -10.58
C VAL A 576 39.75 -32.15 -9.88
N GLN A 577 40.33 -32.51 -8.74
CA GLN A 577 39.75 -33.50 -7.83
C GLN A 577 38.34 -33.03 -7.40
N PRO A 578 37.35 -33.93 -7.31
CA PRO A 578 35.99 -33.54 -6.94
C PRO A 578 35.99 -32.96 -5.52
N LYS A 579 35.65 -31.67 -5.41
CA LYS A 579 35.42 -31.00 -4.12
C LYS A 579 34.36 -31.79 -3.35
N ALA A 580 34.75 -32.37 -2.21
CA ALA A 580 33.84 -33.02 -1.29
C ALA A 580 32.71 -32.05 -0.91
N VAL A 581 31.49 -32.37 -1.32
CA VAL A 581 30.29 -31.60 -1.01
C VAL A 581 30.11 -31.61 0.51
N LYS A 582 30.30 -30.46 1.16
CA LYS A 582 30.02 -30.30 2.59
C LYS A 582 28.52 -30.36 2.80
N LEU A 583 28.00 -31.54 3.09
CA LEU A 583 26.61 -31.75 3.48
C LEU A 583 26.34 -31.03 4.81
N SER A 584 25.20 -30.34 4.91
CA SER A 584 24.76 -29.66 6.12
C SER A 584 24.54 -30.67 7.26
N ALA A 585 24.72 -30.23 8.52
CA ALA A 585 24.56 -31.11 9.68
C ALA A 585 23.18 -31.78 9.74
N SER A 586 22.14 -31.08 9.26
CA SER A 586 20.79 -31.62 9.14
C SER A 586 20.68 -32.75 8.10
N LEU A 587 21.37 -32.61 6.97
CA LEU A 587 21.38 -33.66 5.93
C LEU A 587 22.22 -34.87 6.36
N ARG A 588 23.34 -34.66 7.07
CA ARG A 588 24.13 -35.76 7.65
C ARG A 588 23.32 -36.57 8.65
N ARG A 589 22.60 -35.89 9.54
CA ARG A 589 21.75 -36.54 10.55
C ARG A 589 20.60 -37.35 9.90
N LYS A 590 20.00 -36.84 8.81
CA LYS A 590 19.00 -37.58 8.02
C LYS A 590 19.57 -38.78 7.27
N ILE A 591 20.81 -38.70 6.80
CA ILE A 591 21.50 -39.82 6.16
C ILE A 591 21.85 -40.89 7.20
N GLU A 592 22.32 -40.50 8.39
CA GLU A 592 22.57 -41.44 9.51
C GLU A 592 21.28 -42.10 10.01
N GLU A 593 20.16 -41.36 10.12
CA GLU A 593 18.84 -41.92 10.45
C GLU A 593 18.33 -42.88 9.36
N ALA A 594 18.54 -42.57 8.07
CA ALA A 594 18.18 -43.46 6.98
C ALA A 594 19.07 -44.71 6.91
N SER A 595 20.32 -44.61 7.36
CA SER A 595 21.30 -45.71 7.37
C SER A 595 21.17 -46.63 8.58
N SER A 596 20.45 -46.21 9.62
CA SER A 596 20.25 -46.95 10.87
C SER A 596 18.93 -47.72 10.93
N LEU A 597 18.10 -47.66 9.88
CA LEU A 597 16.95 -48.54 9.74
C LEU A 597 17.43 -49.94 9.31
N PRO A 598 17.12 -51.01 10.07
CA PRO A 598 17.48 -52.37 9.68
C PRO A 598 16.78 -52.70 8.36
N ALA A 599 17.60 -52.96 7.34
CA ALA A 599 17.15 -53.49 6.07
C ALA A 599 16.33 -54.76 6.30
N LEU A 600 15.06 -54.73 5.90
CA LEU A 600 14.28 -55.93 5.62
C LEU A 600 15.02 -56.71 4.53
N ARG A 601 15.84 -57.67 4.95
CA ARG A 601 16.19 -58.85 4.17
C ARG A 601 15.29 -59.99 4.63
N HIS A 602 14.83 -60.74 3.65
CA HIS A 602 14.21 -62.08 3.69
C HIS A 602 14.24 -62.81 5.03
#